data_AF-A0A7Z9QIA0-F1
#
_entry.id   AF-A0A7Z9QIA0-F1
#
_cell.length_a   1.000
_cell.length_b   1.000
_cell.length_c   1.000
_cell.angle_alpha   90.00
_cell.angle_beta   90.00
_cell.angle_gamma   90.00
#
_symmetry.space_group_name_H-M   'P 1'
#
loop_
_entity.id
_entity.type
_entity.pdbx_description
1 polymer ?
#
loop_
_entity_poly.entity_id
_entity_poly.type
_entity_poly.pdbx_seq_one_letter_code
_entity_poly.pdbx_strand_id
1 'polypeptide(L)'
;MRKLIVMLFVCLPSLGFASGGGGPMMSANVDVTNTASLQRGAQTFVNYCLSCHSAQYMRYNRLAEDLGLTEDQVMENLNFTGHKIGEQMKIAMTGDDAQRWFGTAIPDLSVIARSRGADWLYTYLMTFYVDESRPFGVNNVRFPDVGMPHVLSELQGVTHAVFHEEVDEHGQTHSTFEEIEILSPGSQTEDEYERTVLDLVNYLVY
;
A
#
# COMPACT_ATOMS: atom_id res chain seq x y z
N MET A 1 -55.68 -44.72 -7.83
CA MET A 1 -55.44 -43.44 -8.55
C MET A 1 -55.41 -42.30 -7.53
N ARG A 2 -54.55 -41.28 -7.72
CA ARG A 2 -54.17 -40.13 -6.84
C ARG A 2 -52.91 -40.40 -6.02
N LYS A 3 -51.73 -40.25 -6.62
CA LYS A 3 -50.92 -39.03 -6.86
C LYS A 3 -50.19 -38.57 -5.59
N LEU A 4 -48.92 -38.98 -5.53
CA LEU A 4 -47.83 -38.48 -4.70
C LEU A 4 -47.66 -36.96 -4.88
N ILE A 5 -47.46 -36.24 -3.78
CA ILE A 5 -46.80 -34.94 -3.78
C ILE A 5 -45.74 -35.00 -2.68
N VAL A 6 -44.52 -35.39 -3.08
CA VAL A 6 -43.31 -35.20 -2.28
C VAL A 6 -42.85 -33.79 -2.57
N MET A 7 -43.05 -32.88 -1.61
CA MET A 7 -42.60 -31.50 -1.69
C MET A 7 -41.11 -31.48 -1.38
N LEU A 8 -40.29 -31.57 -2.43
CA LEU A 8 -38.84 -31.44 -2.36
C LEU A 8 -38.52 -29.97 -2.03
N PHE A 9 -38.21 -29.70 -0.76
CA PHE A 9 -37.62 -28.43 -0.34
C PHE A 9 -36.22 -28.34 -0.94
N VAL A 10 -36.11 -27.69 -2.10
CA VAL A 10 -34.83 -27.32 -2.69
C VAL A 10 -34.30 -26.14 -1.87
N CYS A 11 -33.43 -26.42 -0.91
CA CYS A 11 -32.57 -25.40 -0.33
C CYS A 11 -31.55 -25.02 -1.41
N LEU A 12 -31.90 -24.04 -2.26
CA LEU A 12 -30.91 -23.35 -3.07
C LEU A 12 -29.92 -22.69 -2.09
N PRO A 13 -28.61 -22.94 -2.21
CA PRO A 13 -27.65 -22.09 -1.55
C PRO A 13 -27.80 -20.70 -2.20
N SER A 14 -28.34 -19.76 -1.43
CA SER A 14 -28.19 -18.34 -1.74
C SER A 14 -26.70 -18.09 -1.85
N LEU A 15 -26.23 -17.89 -3.08
CA LEU A 15 -24.94 -17.29 -3.34
C LEU A 15 -25.02 -15.88 -2.74
N GLY A 16 -24.63 -15.76 -1.47
CA GLY A 16 -24.37 -14.47 -0.88
C GLY A 16 -23.24 -13.86 -1.69
N PHE A 17 -23.55 -12.83 -2.48
CA PHE A 17 -22.54 -11.89 -2.89
C PHE A 17 -22.03 -11.26 -1.60
N ALA A 18 -20.88 -11.75 -1.13
CA ALA A 18 -20.09 -10.97 -0.21
C ALA A 18 -19.73 -9.69 -0.98
N SER A 19 -20.37 -8.58 -0.63
CA SER A 19 -19.84 -7.24 -0.90
C SER A 19 -18.54 -7.13 -0.12
N GLY A 20 -17.48 -7.72 -0.67
CA GLY A 20 -16.14 -7.64 -0.10
C GLY A 20 -15.79 -6.17 -0.05
N GLY A 21 -15.78 -5.59 1.16
CA GLY A 21 -15.38 -4.22 1.45
C GLY A 21 -13.89 -4.00 1.24
N GLY A 22 -13.33 -4.46 0.12
CA GLY A 22 -12.11 -3.93 -0.43
C GLY A 22 -12.55 -2.98 -1.53
N GLY A 23 -12.18 -1.70 -1.43
CA GLY A 23 -12.33 -0.75 -2.53
C GLY A 23 -11.59 -1.21 -3.79
N PRO A 24 -11.26 -0.30 -4.73
CA PRO A 24 -10.65 -0.68 -6.00
C PRO A 24 -9.43 -1.60 -5.80
N MET A 25 -9.16 -2.45 -6.79
CA MET A 25 -7.99 -3.32 -6.81
C MET A 25 -7.26 -3.05 -8.12
N MET A 26 -6.23 -2.21 -8.05
CA MET A 26 -5.35 -1.88 -9.16
C MET A 26 -4.25 -2.95 -9.28
N SER A 27 -3.89 -3.34 -10.50
CA SER A 27 -2.84 -4.34 -10.75
C SER A 27 -1.47 -3.70 -10.77
N ALA A 28 -0.58 -4.16 -9.91
CA ALA A 28 0.80 -3.67 -9.86
C ALA A 28 1.64 -4.20 -11.04
N ASN A 29 1.31 -5.33 -11.65
CA ASN A 29 2.10 -5.93 -12.76
C ASN A 29 3.62 -5.98 -12.47
N VAL A 30 4.00 -6.43 -11.26
CA VAL A 30 5.39 -6.45 -10.79
C VAL A 30 6.29 -7.37 -11.61
N ASP A 31 7.56 -6.97 -11.75
CA ASP A 31 8.63 -7.74 -12.39
C ASP A 31 9.91 -7.66 -11.55
N VAL A 32 10.08 -8.63 -10.65
CA VAL A 32 11.25 -8.72 -9.75
C VAL A 32 12.55 -9.04 -10.47
N THR A 33 12.53 -9.28 -11.79
CA THR A 33 13.76 -9.46 -12.59
C THR A 33 14.27 -8.13 -13.14
N ASN A 34 13.46 -7.06 -13.08
CA ASN A 34 13.84 -5.73 -13.52
C ASN A 34 14.71 -5.03 -12.47
N THR A 35 16.02 -5.30 -12.47
CA THR A 35 16.97 -4.71 -11.52
C THR A 35 16.92 -3.18 -11.48
N ALA A 36 16.70 -2.50 -12.61
CA ALA A 36 16.62 -1.04 -12.63
C ALA A 36 15.38 -0.52 -11.88
N SER A 37 14.25 -1.24 -11.98
CA SER A 37 13.05 -0.98 -11.17
C SER A 37 13.32 -1.19 -9.69
N LEU A 38 13.96 -2.31 -9.32
CA LEU A 38 14.31 -2.60 -7.95
C LEU A 38 15.24 -1.56 -7.33
N GLN A 39 16.24 -1.07 -8.08
CA GLN A 39 17.13 0.01 -7.63
C GLN A 39 16.37 1.31 -7.33
N ARG A 40 15.46 1.73 -8.22
CA ARG A 40 14.61 2.91 -7.99
C ARG A 40 13.65 2.69 -6.82
N GLY A 41 13.08 1.50 -6.70
CA GLY A 41 12.22 1.12 -5.58
C GLY A 41 12.95 1.14 -4.23
N ALA A 42 14.18 0.63 -4.18
CA ALA A 42 15.04 0.70 -3.00
C ALA A 42 15.33 2.15 -2.60
N GLN A 43 15.63 3.02 -3.58
CA GLN A 43 15.81 4.45 -3.35
C GLN A 43 14.54 5.10 -2.77
N THR A 44 13.37 4.85 -3.37
CA THR A 44 12.09 5.36 -2.86
C THR A 44 11.82 4.86 -1.44
N PHE A 45 12.02 3.57 -1.17
CA PHE A 45 11.82 2.98 0.16
C PHE A 45 12.72 3.66 1.21
N VAL A 46 14.00 3.83 0.92
CA VAL A 46 14.94 4.45 1.86
C VAL A 46 14.60 5.92 2.10
N ASN A 47 14.22 6.66 1.06
CA ASN A 47 13.90 8.10 1.16
C ASN A 47 12.60 8.37 1.92
N TYR A 48 11.55 7.56 1.71
CA TYR A 48 10.20 7.87 2.18
C TYR A 48 9.67 6.93 3.27
N CYS A 49 10.18 5.71 3.36
CA CYS A 49 9.61 4.67 4.23
C CYS A 49 10.54 4.32 5.39
N LEU A 50 11.85 4.18 5.14
CA LEU A 50 12.82 3.64 6.10
C LEU A 50 12.97 4.50 7.37
N SER A 51 12.55 5.76 7.39
CA SER A 51 12.57 6.55 8.62
C SER A 51 11.52 6.10 9.65
N CYS A 52 10.42 5.48 9.20
CA CYS A 52 9.33 5.01 10.06
C CYS A 52 9.17 3.49 10.06
N HIS A 53 9.52 2.83 8.97
CA HIS A 53 9.34 1.40 8.78
C HIS A 53 10.68 0.69 8.68
N SER A 54 10.93 -0.26 9.57
CA SER A 54 12.06 -1.17 9.40
C SER A 54 11.81 -2.18 8.28
N ALA A 55 12.88 -2.67 7.68
CA ALA A 55 12.92 -3.89 6.90
C ALA A 55 13.92 -4.84 7.57
N GLN A 56 13.63 -5.23 8.80
CA GLN A 56 14.59 -5.88 9.68
C GLN A 56 15.09 -7.25 9.19
N TYR A 57 14.42 -7.91 8.25
CA TYR A 57 14.96 -9.15 7.64
C TYR A 57 15.85 -8.90 6.42
N MET A 58 15.91 -7.66 5.92
CA MET A 58 16.80 -7.24 4.85
C MET A 58 18.14 -6.78 5.41
N ARG A 59 19.24 -7.08 4.72
CA ARG A 59 20.60 -6.60 5.03
C ARG A 59 21.17 -5.81 3.87
N TYR A 60 21.94 -4.76 4.17
CA TYR A 60 22.50 -3.87 3.15
C TYR A 60 23.44 -4.61 2.18
N ASN A 61 24.23 -5.58 2.65
CA ASN A 61 25.14 -6.34 1.80
C ASN A 61 24.41 -7.24 0.80
N ARG A 62 23.25 -7.80 1.19
CA ARG A 62 22.41 -8.60 0.30
C ARG A 62 21.74 -7.72 -0.74
N LEU A 63 21.19 -6.57 -0.32
CA LEU A 63 20.68 -5.57 -1.24
C LEU A 63 21.74 -5.15 -2.28
N ALA A 64 22.99 -4.96 -1.86
CA ALA A 64 24.10 -4.63 -2.77
C ALA A 64 24.32 -5.72 -3.81
N GLU A 65 24.50 -6.97 -3.36
CA GLU A 65 24.74 -8.15 -4.21
C GLU A 65 23.60 -8.35 -5.22
N ASP A 66 22.37 -8.34 -4.72
CA ASP A 66 21.18 -8.66 -5.50
C ASP A 66 20.84 -7.60 -6.55
N LEU A 67 21.08 -6.33 -6.22
CA LEU A 67 20.81 -5.21 -7.12
C LEU A 67 22.02 -4.83 -7.97
N GLY A 68 23.13 -5.56 -7.88
CA GLY A 68 24.35 -5.27 -8.63
C GLY A 68 24.97 -3.91 -8.28
N LEU A 69 24.82 -3.46 -7.03
CA LEU A 69 25.38 -2.22 -6.50
C LEU A 69 26.68 -2.51 -5.75
N THR A 70 27.59 -1.53 -5.75
CA THR A 70 28.78 -1.60 -4.88
C THR A 70 28.40 -1.31 -3.43
N GLU A 71 29.23 -1.77 -2.49
CA GLU A 71 29.10 -1.40 -1.08
C GLU A 71 29.07 0.12 -0.91
N ASP A 72 29.99 0.84 -1.55
CA ASP A 72 30.05 2.30 -1.49
C ASP A 72 28.75 2.95 -1.98
N GLN A 73 28.18 2.47 -3.11
CA GLN A 73 26.90 2.98 -3.61
C GLN A 73 25.77 2.80 -2.60
N VAL A 74 25.68 1.63 -1.96
CA VAL A 74 24.65 1.36 -0.95
C VAL A 74 24.88 2.22 0.30
N MET A 75 26.12 2.31 0.76
CA MET A 75 26.45 3.01 2.00
C MET A 75 26.32 4.53 1.87
N GLU A 76 26.64 5.11 0.72
CA GLU A 76 26.53 6.54 0.47
C GLU A 76 25.09 6.98 0.15
N ASN A 77 24.31 6.15 -0.55
CA ASN A 77 23.02 6.58 -1.11
C ASN A 77 21.79 5.92 -0.48
N LEU A 78 21.94 4.77 0.17
CA LEU A 78 20.82 3.95 0.67
C LEU A 78 20.87 3.71 2.20
N ASN A 79 21.89 4.20 2.90
CA ASN A 79 22.08 3.97 4.34
C ASN A 79 22.02 5.26 5.17
N PHE A 80 20.82 5.82 5.31
CA PHE A 80 20.60 7.00 6.17
C PHE A 80 20.49 6.68 7.67
N THR A 81 20.50 5.39 8.02
CA THR A 81 20.37 4.91 9.41
C THR A 81 21.73 4.70 10.08
N GLY A 82 22.83 4.76 9.31
CA GLY A 82 24.20 4.66 9.82
C GLY A 82 24.62 3.24 10.22
N HIS A 83 23.86 2.23 9.81
CA HIS A 83 24.18 0.82 10.04
C HIS A 83 25.37 0.37 9.20
N LYS A 84 26.03 -0.74 9.58
CA LYS A 84 27.12 -1.30 8.76
C LYS A 84 26.56 -2.06 7.56
N ILE A 85 27.37 -2.24 6.50
CA ILE A 85 26.97 -3.00 5.29
C ILE A 85 26.40 -4.39 5.61
N GLY A 86 26.94 -5.09 6.61
CA GLY A 86 26.47 -6.42 6.99
C GLY A 86 25.23 -6.42 7.89
N GLU A 87 24.75 -5.26 8.35
CA GLU A 87 23.65 -5.13 9.30
C GLU A 87 22.29 -5.05 8.62
N GLN A 88 21.24 -5.18 9.44
CA GLN A 88 19.85 -5.14 9.01
C GLN A 88 19.36 -3.70 8.81
N MET A 89 18.39 -3.52 7.93
CA MET A 89 17.73 -2.22 7.71
C MET A 89 16.76 -1.91 8.86
N LYS A 90 17.30 -1.43 9.98
CA LYS A 90 16.55 -1.04 11.18
C LYS A 90 16.47 0.47 11.30
N ILE A 91 15.57 0.91 12.18
CA ILE A 91 15.29 2.31 12.46
C ILE A 91 15.51 2.57 13.95
N ALA A 92 15.71 3.83 14.32
CA ALA A 92 15.89 4.22 15.72
C ALA A 92 14.58 4.25 16.51
N MET A 93 13.45 4.49 15.85
CA MET A 93 12.14 4.59 16.48
C MET A 93 11.72 3.25 17.11
N THR A 94 11.32 3.30 18.38
CA THR A 94 10.82 2.13 19.11
C THR A 94 9.30 2.00 18.98
N GLY A 95 8.75 0.85 19.42
CA GLY A 95 7.29 0.66 19.45
C GLY A 95 6.57 1.65 20.38
N ASP A 96 7.20 2.02 21.51
CA ASP A 96 6.64 3.00 22.45
C ASP A 96 6.65 4.41 21.85
N ASP A 97 7.70 4.77 21.12
CA ASP A 97 7.76 6.03 20.36
C ASP A 97 6.65 6.07 19.30
N ALA A 98 6.48 4.98 18.54
CA ALA A 98 5.44 4.87 17.51
C ALA A 98 4.03 5.01 18.11
N GLN A 99 3.75 4.33 19.23
CA GLN A 99 2.48 4.44 19.94
C GLN A 99 2.23 5.86 20.44
N ARG A 100 3.27 6.56 20.91
CA ARG A 100 3.17 7.93 21.42
C ARG A 100 2.95 8.96 20.31
N TRP A 101 3.62 8.80 19.16
CA TRP A 101 3.59 9.80 18.08
C TRP A 101 2.48 9.55 17.07
N PHE A 102 2.15 8.28 16.79
CA PHE A 102 1.19 7.88 15.74
C PHE A 102 -0.04 7.16 16.30
N GLY A 103 -0.08 6.88 17.61
CA GLY A 103 -1.22 6.23 18.25
C GLY A 103 -1.32 4.73 18.01
N THR A 104 -0.35 4.13 17.30
CA THR A 104 -0.30 2.69 17.03
C THR A 104 1.14 2.24 16.75
N ALA A 105 1.40 0.94 16.88
CA ALA A 105 2.66 0.36 16.41
C ALA A 105 2.76 0.47 14.87
N ILE A 106 3.94 0.84 14.39
CA ILE A 106 4.22 0.92 12.95
C ILE A 106 4.73 -0.46 12.47
N PRO A 107 4.15 -1.03 11.40
CA PRO A 107 4.53 -2.36 10.94
C PRO A 107 5.93 -2.38 10.31
N ASP A 108 6.65 -3.47 10.53
CA ASP A 108 7.83 -3.81 9.75
C ASP A 108 7.43 -4.22 8.32
N LEU A 109 8.20 -3.77 7.32
CA LEU A 109 7.88 -3.98 5.92
C LEU A 109 8.66 -5.12 5.24
N SER A 110 9.48 -5.88 5.99
CA SER A 110 10.34 -6.94 5.40
C SER A 110 9.57 -7.98 4.59
N VAL A 111 8.32 -8.25 4.95
CA VAL A 111 7.47 -9.25 4.30
C VAL A 111 6.06 -8.72 4.04
N ILE A 112 5.90 -7.39 3.96
CA ILE A 112 4.57 -6.78 3.83
C ILE A 112 3.87 -7.21 2.54
N ALA A 113 4.61 -7.36 1.45
CA ALA A 113 4.09 -7.85 0.17
C ALA A 113 3.56 -9.28 0.25
N ARG A 114 4.15 -10.15 1.10
CA ARG A 114 3.63 -11.50 1.35
C ARG A 114 2.34 -11.51 2.17
N SER A 115 2.21 -10.54 3.08
CA SER A 115 1.04 -10.41 3.97
C SER A 115 -0.16 -9.79 3.27
N ARG A 116 0.06 -8.77 2.43
CA ARG A 116 -1.00 -7.98 1.79
C ARG A 116 -1.19 -8.25 0.30
N GLY A 117 -0.12 -8.63 -0.41
CA GLY A 117 -0.09 -8.74 -1.88
C GLY A 117 0.37 -7.46 -2.57
N ALA A 118 0.96 -7.61 -3.76
CA ALA A 118 1.48 -6.49 -4.55
C ALA A 118 0.39 -5.50 -4.96
N ASP A 119 -0.71 -6.00 -5.53
CA ASP A 119 -1.85 -5.19 -5.96
C ASP A 119 -2.48 -4.40 -4.79
N TRP A 120 -2.48 -4.99 -3.59
CA TRP A 120 -2.95 -4.30 -2.40
C TRP A 120 -2.08 -3.11 -2.05
N LEU A 121 -0.76 -3.28 -2.06
CA LEU A 121 0.20 -2.21 -1.76
C LEU A 121 0.15 -1.11 -2.80
N TYR A 122 0.09 -1.49 -4.08
CA TYR A 122 -0.02 -0.55 -5.18
C TYR A 122 -1.31 0.28 -5.05
N THR A 123 -2.46 -0.38 -4.91
CA THR A 123 -3.74 0.32 -4.69
C THR A 123 -3.68 1.22 -3.46
N TYR A 124 -3.13 0.75 -2.35
CA TYR A 124 -3.02 1.53 -1.11
C TYR A 124 -2.22 2.81 -1.32
N LEU A 125 -1.09 2.77 -2.04
CA LEU A 125 -0.28 3.95 -2.30
C LEU A 125 -0.89 4.90 -3.36
N MET A 126 -1.73 4.39 -4.25
CA MET A 126 -2.42 5.18 -5.28
C MET A 126 -3.69 5.90 -4.77
N THR A 127 -4.29 5.42 -3.68
CA THR A 127 -5.66 5.82 -3.27
C THR A 127 -5.74 6.59 -1.95
N PHE A 128 -4.68 7.33 -1.61
CA PHE A 128 -4.79 8.37 -0.59
C PHE A 128 -5.66 9.53 -1.08
N TYR A 129 -6.44 10.13 -0.19
CA TYR A 129 -7.26 11.30 -0.47
C TYR A 129 -7.42 12.18 0.76
N VAL A 130 -7.74 13.46 0.57
CA VAL A 130 -7.95 14.43 1.65
C VAL A 130 -9.17 14.07 2.49
N ASP A 131 -8.97 14.06 3.80
CA ASP A 131 -10.02 13.88 4.81
C ASP A 131 -9.59 14.60 6.09
N GLU A 132 -10.09 15.83 6.27
CA GLU A 132 -9.74 16.69 7.41
C GLU A 132 -10.20 16.14 8.76
N SER A 133 -11.09 15.13 8.78
CA SER A 133 -11.50 14.46 10.01
C SER A 133 -10.41 13.54 10.58
N ARG A 134 -9.42 13.18 9.77
CA ARG A 134 -8.33 12.27 10.16
C ARG A 134 -7.15 13.02 10.80
N PRO A 135 -6.39 12.37 11.71
CA PRO A 135 -5.26 13.00 12.39
C PRO A 135 -4.19 13.62 11.47
N PHE A 136 -4.02 13.06 10.27
CA PHE A 136 -3.05 13.53 9.27
C PHE A 136 -3.70 14.22 8.06
N GLY A 137 -5.00 14.55 8.15
CA GLY A 137 -5.73 15.24 7.08
C GLY A 137 -5.96 14.41 5.81
N VAL A 138 -5.68 13.10 5.85
CA VAL A 138 -5.85 12.17 4.74
C VAL A 138 -6.46 10.87 5.20
N ASN A 139 -7.16 10.21 4.29
CA ASN A 139 -7.67 8.85 4.44
C ASN A 139 -7.30 8.01 3.20
N ASN A 140 -7.73 6.75 3.15
CA ASN A 140 -7.38 5.84 2.08
C ASN A 140 -8.55 4.94 1.68
N VAL A 141 -8.78 4.78 0.39
CA VAL A 141 -9.92 3.99 -0.11
C VAL A 141 -9.70 2.50 0.13
N ARG A 142 -8.46 2.00 -0.01
CA ARG A 142 -8.14 0.59 0.18
C ARG A 142 -8.03 0.20 1.66
N PHE A 143 -7.67 1.15 2.51
CA PHE A 143 -7.53 0.95 3.95
C PHE A 143 -8.16 2.12 4.71
N PRO A 144 -9.50 2.12 4.85
CA PRO A 144 -10.22 3.17 5.57
C PRO A 144 -9.70 3.36 6.99
N ASP A 145 -9.79 4.59 7.49
CA ASP A 145 -9.30 4.99 8.80
C ASP A 145 -7.78 4.84 8.98
N VAL A 146 -7.04 4.90 7.88
CA VAL A 146 -5.57 4.80 7.86
C VAL A 146 -4.94 5.74 8.90
N GLY A 147 -3.99 5.19 9.66
CA GLY A 147 -3.18 5.93 10.63
C GLY A 147 -1.84 6.43 10.07
N MET A 148 -1.58 6.16 8.79
CA MET A 148 -0.37 6.59 8.08
C MET A 148 -0.61 7.94 7.39
N PRO A 149 0.29 8.93 7.53
CA PRO A 149 0.25 10.10 6.67
C PRO A 149 0.54 9.72 5.22
N HIS A 150 0.11 10.54 4.26
CA HIS A 150 0.47 10.34 2.86
C HIS A 150 1.91 10.81 2.60
N VAL A 151 2.88 9.92 2.82
CA VAL A 151 4.33 10.24 2.74
C VAL A 151 4.82 10.56 1.33
N LEU A 152 4.04 10.25 0.29
CA LEU A 152 4.37 10.55 -1.11
C LEU A 152 3.53 11.71 -1.68
N SER A 153 2.84 12.48 -0.83
CA SER A 153 1.95 13.56 -1.28
C SER A 153 2.66 14.65 -2.08
N GLU A 154 3.93 14.92 -1.80
CA GLU A 154 4.74 15.86 -2.59
C GLU A 154 4.99 15.37 -4.03
N LEU A 155 4.94 14.06 -4.25
CA LEU A 155 5.05 13.45 -5.57
C LEU A 155 3.70 13.43 -6.28
N GLN A 156 2.66 12.86 -5.65
CA GLN A 156 1.33 12.67 -6.24
C GLN A 156 0.55 14.00 -6.37
N GLY A 157 0.68 14.87 -5.39
CA GLY A 157 -0.18 16.04 -5.19
C GLY A 157 -1.28 15.81 -4.16
N VAL A 158 -2.23 16.73 -4.13
CA VAL A 158 -3.40 16.68 -3.26
C VAL A 158 -4.56 16.05 -4.03
N THR A 159 -5.18 15.04 -3.46
CA THR A 159 -6.19 14.20 -4.13
C THR A 159 -7.52 14.17 -3.39
N HIS A 160 -8.61 13.91 -4.11
CA HIS A 160 -9.95 13.68 -3.60
C HIS A 160 -10.50 12.35 -4.11
N ALA A 161 -11.29 11.65 -3.31
CA ALA A 161 -11.93 10.41 -3.73
C ALA A 161 -13.39 10.69 -4.11
N VAL A 162 -13.76 10.31 -5.33
CA VAL A 162 -15.13 10.40 -5.84
C VAL A 162 -15.83 9.07 -5.56
N PHE A 163 -17.05 9.15 -5.02
CA PHE A 163 -17.88 7.99 -4.72
C PHE A 163 -19.24 8.12 -5.39
N HIS A 164 -19.69 7.02 -5.97
CA HIS A 164 -21.03 6.85 -6.50
C HIS A 164 -21.97 6.29 -5.42
N GLU A 165 -23.09 6.95 -5.19
CA GLU A 165 -24.11 6.52 -4.23
C GLU A 165 -25.31 5.89 -4.93
N GLU A 166 -25.61 4.63 -4.60
CA GLU A 166 -26.81 3.94 -5.07
C GLU A 166 -27.69 3.55 -3.88
N VAL A 167 -29.00 3.75 -4.02
CA VAL A 167 -29.98 3.29 -3.03
C VAL A 167 -30.53 1.95 -3.49
N ASP A 168 -30.36 0.91 -2.67
CA ASP A 168 -30.87 -0.43 -2.98
C ASP A 168 -32.40 -0.53 -2.87
N GLU A 169 -32.96 -1.68 -3.28
CA GLU A 169 -34.39 -1.97 -3.19
C GLU A 169 -34.95 -1.94 -1.75
N HIS A 170 -34.07 -1.92 -0.74
CA HIS A 170 -34.39 -1.83 0.69
C HIS A 170 -34.20 -0.41 1.27
N GLY A 171 -33.86 0.58 0.45
CA GLY A 171 -33.64 1.96 0.87
C GLY A 171 -32.30 2.22 1.55
N GLN A 172 -31.33 1.31 1.46
CA GLN A 172 -29.98 1.52 1.98
C GLN A 172 -29.10 2.16 0.90
N THR A 173 -28.39 3.24 1.26
CA THR A 173 -27.38 3.86 0.41
C THR A 173 -26.08 3.06 0.47
N HIS A 174 -25.61 2.61 -0.69
CA HIS A 174 -24.30 2.00 -0.90
C HIS A 174 -23.41 3.02 -1.59
N SER A 175 -22.26 3.30 -0.98
CA SER A 175 -21.24 4.18 -1.56
C SER A 175 -20.14 3.33 -2.18
N THR A 176 -19.92 3.48 -3.48
CA THR A 176 -18.90 2.75 -4.25
C THR A 176 -17.87 3.73 -4.75
N PHE A 177 -16.60 3.45 -4.51
CA PHE A 177 -15.50 4.27 -5.05
C PHE A 177 -15.52 4.26 -6.58
N GLU A 178 -15.38 5.44 -7.18
CA GLU A 178 -15.34 5.63 -8.62
C GLU A 178 -13.92 5.95 -9.09
N GLU A 179 -13.35 7.07 -8.62
CA GLU A 179 -12.01 7.51 -9.02
C GLU A 179 -11.32 8.41 -7.98
N ILE A 180 -10.00 8.58 -8.17
CA ILE A 180 -9.20 9.58 -7.46
C ILE A 180 -9.02 10.78 -8.40
N GLU A 181 -9.44 11.96 -7.97
CA GLU A 181 -9.20 13.21 -8.66
C GLU A 181 -8.00 13.96 -8.05
N ILE A 182 -7.13 14.53 -8.89
CA ILE A 182 -6.03 15.40 -8.44
C ILE A 182 -6.56 16.83 -8.30
N LEU A 183 -6.67 17.31 -7.07
CA LEU A 183 -7.09 18.70 -6.74
C LEU A 183 -5.96 19.71 -6.99
N SER A 184 -4.73 19.33 -6.66
CA SER A 184 -3.53 20.12 -6.93
C SER A 184 -2.40 19.19 -7.34
N PRO A 185 -1.68 19.47 -8.44
CA PRO A 185 -0.61 18.61 -8.90
C PRO A 185 0.56 18.59 -7.90
N GLY A 186 1.21 17.43 -7.82
CA GLY A 186 2.49 17.24 -7.13
C GLY A 186 3.68 17.57 -8.02
N SER A 187 4.85 17.07 -7.63
CA SER A 187 6.09 17.22 -8.42
C SER A 187 6.20 16.25 -9.58
N GLN A 188 5.39 15.18 -9.61
CA GLN A 188 5.36 14.18 -10.67
C GLN A 188 4.05 14.27 -11.47
N THR A 189 4.09 13.86 -12.74
CA THR A 189 2.87 13.52 -13.48
C THR A 189 2.25 12.24 -12.92
N GLU A 190 1.01 11.95 -13.30
CA GLU A 190 0.32 10.72 -12.90
C GLU A 190 1.11 9.46 -13.32
N ASP A 191 1.53 9.38 -14.59
CA ASP A 191 2.36 8.28 -15.11
C ASP A 191 3.70 8.13 -14.34
N GLU A 192 4.32 9.24 -13.96
CA GLU A 192 5.58 9.23 -13.20
C GLU A 192 5.35 8.73 -11.75
N TYR A 193 4.24 9.13 -11.14
CA TYR A 193 3.85 8.67 -9.82
C TYR A 193 3.49 7.19 -9.82
N GLU A 194 2.68 6.74 -10.77
CA GLU A 194 2.35 5.33 -10.98
C GLU A 194 3.62 4.48 -11.11
N ARG A 195 4.59 4.95 -11.91
CA ARG A 195 5.87 4.26 -12.06
C ARG A 195 6.69 4.25 -10.77
N THR A 196 6.68 5.33 -10.01
CA THR A 196 7.38 5.42 -8.72
C THR A 196 6.80 4.43 -7.71
N VAL A 197 5.48 4.38 -7.61
CA VAL A 197 4.75 3.43 -6.75
C VAL A 197 4.99 1.99 -7.22
N LEU A 198 4.98 1.75 -8.53
CA LEU A 198 5.30 0.45 -9.11
C LEU A 198 6.71 -0.01 -8.73
N ASP A 199 7.72 0.83 -8.95
CA ASP A 199 9.10 0.52 -8.61
C ASP A 199 9.26 0.20 -7.11
N LEU A 200 8.60 0.99 -6.24
CA LEU A 200 8.56 0.73 -4.79
C LEU A 200 7.91 -0.61 -4.45
N VAL A 201 6.74 -0.90 -5.01
CA VAL A 201 6.04 -2.18 -4.78
C VAL A 201 6.86 -3.35 -5.31
N ASN A 202 7.51 -3.20 -6.45
CA ASN A 202 8.39 -4.20 -7.02
C ASN A 202 9.55 -4.53 -6.06
N TYR A 203 10.17 -3.51 -5.47
CA TYR A 203 11.20 -3.67 -4.44
C TYR A 203 10.68 -4.33 -3.15
N LEU A 204 9.45 -4.04 -2.73
CA LEU A 204 8.85 -4.68 -1.54
C LEU A 204 8.44 -6.15 -1.77
N VAL A 205 8.25 -6.56 -3.03
CA VAL A 205 7.91 -7.93 -3.42
C VAL A 205 9.15 -8.81 -3.55
N TYR A 206 10.25 -8.22 -4.02
CA TYR A 206 11.58 -8.84 -4.16
C TYR A 206 12.07 -9.46 -2.85
#